data_AF-A0A6B2G5A8-F1
#
_entry.id   AF-A0A6B2G5A8-F1
#
_cell.length_a   1.000
_cell.length_b   1.000
_cell.length_c   1.000
_cell.angle_alpha   90.00
_cell.angle_beta   90.00
_cell.angle_gamma   90.00
#
_symmetry.space_group_name_H-M   'P 1'
#
loop_
_entity.id
_entity.type
_entity.pdbx_description
1 polymer ?
#
loop_
_entity_poly.entity_id
_entity_poly.type
_entity_poly.pdbx_seq_one_letter_code
_entity_poly.pdbx_strand_id
1 'polypeptide(L)'
;PVIVHRDIKASNILIKNDGTCCIADFGLAIDLDDDLHCGKISQVGTVRYMAPEILDGCISYRRDVLPMIDVYALGLVIWEVLTRCKDSEGSLSFFIQEYNPIFERAYFKELGSSPTKEMVHYFVVNCKSRP
;
A
#
# COMPACT_ATOMS: atom_id res chain seq x y z
N PRO A 1 6.76 1.15 21.63
CA PRO A 1 7.31 0.98 20.27
C PRO A 1 6.28 1.38 19.21
N VAL A 2 6.62 2.39 18.42
CA VAL A 2 5.88 2.71 17.19
C VAL A 2 6.62 2.04 16.05
N ILE A 3 6.05 0.95 15.55
CA ILE A 3 6.63 0.17 14.46
C ILE A 3 6.04 0.64 13.13
N VAL A 4 6.90 0.98 12.18
CA VAL A 4 6.52 1.27 10.79
C VAL A 4 6.94 0.09 9.93
N HIS A 5 5.99 -0.51 9.22
CA HIS A 5 6.19 -1.73 8.43
C HIS A 5 6.92 -1.48 7.11
N ARG A 6 6.60 -0.38 6.41
CA ARG A 6 7.23 0.06 5.14
C ARG A 6 7.01 -0.85 3.92
N ASP A 7 6.18 -1.89 4.03
CA ASP A 7 5.87 -2.80 2.91
C ASP A 7 4.49 -3.45 3.07
N ILE A 8 3.51 -2.66 3.49
CA ILE A 8 2.10 -3.09 3.52
C ILE A 8 1.63 -3.31 2.08
N LYS A 9 1.12 -4.52 1.82
CA LYS A 9 0.54 -4.96 0.54
C LYS A 9 -0.30 -6.22 0.76
N ALA A 10 -1.17 -6.56 -0.18
CA ALA A 10 -2.06 -7.70 -0.03
C ALA A 10 -1.33 -9.04 0.24
N SER A 11 -0.15 -9.26 -0.35
CA SER A 11 0.62 -10.50 -0.08
C SER A 11 1.22 -10.59 1.32
N ASN A 12 1.26 -9.47 2.06
CA ASN A 12 1.77 -9.40 3.43
C ASN A 12 0.62 -9.35 4.47
N ILE A 13 -0.62 -9.56 4.02
CA ILE A 13 -1.80 -9.68 4.90
C ILE A 13 -2.32 -11.11 4.75
N LEU A 14 -2.04 -11.91 5.77
CA LEU A 14 -2.46 -13.30 5.85
C LEU A 14 -3.87 -13.40 6.43
N ILE A 15 -4.61 -14.42 6.01
CA ILE A 15 -5.97 -14.69 6.49
C ILE A 15 -5.96 -16.03 7.22
N LYS A 16 -6.40 -16.00 8.49
CA LYS A 16 -6.57 -17.20 9.32
C LYS A 16 -7.83 -17.98 8.91
N ASN A 17 -7.95 -19.22 9.39
CA ASN A 17 -9.12 -20.06 9.12
C ASN A 17 -10.45 -19.46 9.61
N ASP A 18 -10.40 -18.60 10.64
CA ASP A 18 -11.56 -17.90 11.19
C ASP A 18 -11.90 -16.59 10.43
N GLY A 19 -11.16 -16.27 9.37
CA GLY A 19 -11.32 -15.04 8.60
C GLY A 19 -10.58 -13.84 9.18
N THR A 20 -9.90 -13.96 10.32
CA THR A 20 -9.13 -12.87 10.91
C THR A 20 -7.87 -12.57 10.09
N CYS A 21 -7.66 -11.29 9.74
CA CYS A 21 -6.45 -10.83 9.06
C CYS A 21 -5.27 -10.67 10.02
N CYS A 22 -4.06 -10.96 9.54
CA CYS A 22 -2.80 -10.77 10.28
C CYS A 22 -1.74 -10.17 9.35
N ILE A 23 -1.00 -9.18 9.84
CA ILE A 23 0.12 -8.58 9.12
C ILE A 23 1.34 -9.50 9.25
N ALA A 24 2.08 -9.68 8.16
CA ALA A 24 3.27 -10.53 8.07
C ALA A 24 4.42 -9.81 7.35
N ASP A 25 5.62 -10.40 7.42
CA ASP A 25 6.86 -9.90 6.80
C ASP A 25 7.36 -8.54 7.31
N PHE A 26 7.92 -8.58 8.53
CA PHE A 26 8.54 -7.43 9.18
C PHE A 26 10.00 -7.21 8.76
N GLY A 27 10.46 -7.79 7.65
CA GLY A 27 11.87 -7.70 7.22
C GLY A 27 12.33 -6.27 6.90
N LEU A 28 11.37 -5.38 6.58
CA LEU A 28 11.60 -3.95 6.38
C LEU A 28 11.07 -3.10 7.54
N ALA A 29 10.55 -3.67 8.62
CA ALA A 29 10.00 -2.86 9.70
C ALA A 29 11.08 -2.10 10.47
N ILE A 30 10.72 -0.95 11.04
CA ILE A 30 11.58 -0.17 11.94
C ILE A 30 10.82 0.25 13.18
N ASP A 31 11.52 0.33 14.32
CA ASP A 31 11.01 0.94 15.54
C ASP A 31 11.43 2.41 15.61
N LEU A 32 10.48 3.32 15.72
CA LEU A 32 10.74 4.75 15.88
C LEU A 32 11.17 5.13 17.29
N ASP A 33 10.98 4.24 18.26
CA ASP A 33 11.44 4.46 19.63
C ASP A 33 12.89 3.97 19.81
N ASP A 34 13.53 3.44 18.77
CA ASP A 34 14.92 2.97 18.77
C ASP A 34 15.86 3.97 18.06
N ASP A 35 16.77 4.57 18.83
CA ASP A 35 17.73 5.58 18.37
C ASP A 35 18.69 5.08 17.27
N LEU A 36 18.83 3.76 17.10
CA LEU A 36 19.70 3.15 16.08
C LEU A 36 19.21 3.35 14.64
N HIS A 37 17.90 3.59 14.44
CA HIS A 37 17.31 3.71 13.11
C HIS A 37 17.28 5.16 12.59
N CYS A 38 17.72 6.12 13.41
CA CYS A 38 17.90 7.52 13.05
C CYS A 38 19.07 7.68 12.06
N GLY A 39 18.81 7.68 10.74
CA GLY A 39 19.80 8.24 9.80
C GLY A 39 19.77 7.82 8.34
N LYS A 40 19.06 6.77 7.93
CA LYS A 40 18.92 6.43 6.50
C LYS A 40 17.49 6.16 6.11
N ILE A 41 16.85 7.19 5.55
CA ILE A 41 15.58 7.07 4.85
C ILE A 41 15.85 6.33 3.53
N SER A 42 15.74 5.01 3.56
CA SER A 42 15.82 4.19 2.37
C SER A 42 14.43 4.10 1.72
N GLN A 43 14.32 4.43 0.43
CA GLN A 43 13.11 4.20 -0.37
C GLN A 43 12.97 2.70 -0.66
N VAL A 44 12.56 1.95 0.36
CA VAL A 44 12.39 0.50 0.35
C VAL A 44 10.90 0.14 0.32
N GLY A 45 10.62 -1.12 0.02
CA GLY A 45 9.27 -1.64 -0.11
C GLY A 45 8.83 -1.76 -1.56
N THR A 46 7.59 -2.19 -1.74
CA THR A 46 7.02 -2.45 -3.06
C THR A 46 6.58 -1.14 -3.70
N VAL A 47 7.26 -0.73 -4.78
CA VAL A 47 7.10 0.57 -5.48
C VAL A 47 5.65 1.01 -5.67
N ARG A 48 4.77 0.09 -6.10
CA ARG A 48 3.34 0.31 -6.35
C ARG A 48 2.55 0.81 -5.14
N TYR A 49 2.99 0.47 -3.94
CA TYR A 49 2.31 0.83 -2.68
C TYR A 49 2.98 2.01 -1.96
N MET A 50 4.02 2.60 -2.56
CA MET A 50 4.73 3.73 -1.95
C MET A 50 3.85 4.98 -1.92
N ALA A 51 3.80 5.62 -0.76
CA ALA A 51 3.16 6.91 -0.57
C ALA A 51 3.85 8.02 -1.37
N PRO A 52 3.16 9.09 -1.77
CA PRO A 52 3.73 10.18 -2.56
C PRO A 52 4.96 10.81 -1.90
N GLU A 53 4.95 11.01 -0.59
CA GLU A 53 6.09 11.51 0.18
C GLU A 53 7.31 10.57 0.12
N ILE A 54 7.09 9.26 0.02
CA ILE A 54 8.16 8.29 -0.19
C ILE A 54 8.74 8.43 -1.60
N LEU A 55 7.86 8.54 -2.60
CA LEU A 55 8.25 8.67 -4.00
C LEU A 55 9.06 9.95 -4.23
N ASP A 56 8.65 11.08 -3.61
CA ASP A 56 9.36 12.36 -3.66
C ASP A 56 10.66 12.38 -2.84
N GLY A 57 10.87 11.39 -1.97
CA GLY A 57 12.01 11.38 -1.03
C GLY A 57 11.90 12.45 0.07
N CYS A 58 10.73 13.08 0.20
CA CYS A 58 10.44 14.17 1.14
C CYS A 58 9.87 13.64 2.46
N ILE A 59 10.50 12.61 3.04
CA ILE A 59 9.97 11.90 4.21
C ILE A 59 10.54 12.51 5.49
N SER A 60 9.68 12.68 6.50
CA SER A 60 10.09 13.08 7.84
C SER A 60 10.10 11.87 8.78
N TYR A 61 11.18 11.70 9.57
CA TYR A 61 11.27 10.63 10.60
C TYR A 61 10.42 10.94 11.86
N ARG A 62 9.44 11.83 11.74
CA ARG A 62 8.61 12.17 12.89
C ARG A 62 7.63 11.05 13.18
N ARG A 63 7.44 10.79 14.48
CA ARG A 63 6.56 9.73 15.01
C ARG A 63 5.10 9.87 14.57
N ASP A 64 4.65 11.09 14.29
CA ASP A 64 3.30 11.42 13.81
C ASP A 64 3.15 11.36 12.29
N VAL A 65 4.26 11.34 11.54
CA VAL A 65 4.25 11.42 10.07
C VAL A 65 4.64 10.09 9.44
N LEU A 66 5.72 9.45 9.89
CA LEU A 66 6.26 8.27 9.22
C LEU A 66 5.28 7.09 9.16
N PRO A 67 4.46 6.79 10.19
CA PRO A 67 3.45 5.74 10.11
C PRO A 67 2.39 5.96 9.02
N MET A 68 2.21 7.19 8.53
CA MET A 68 1.21 7.50 7.51
C MET A 68 1.51 6.85 6.15
N ILE A 69 2.75 6.45 5.90
CA ILE A 69 3.12 5.73 4.68
C ILE A 69 2.45 4.34 4.63
N ASP A 70 2.31 3.69 5.80
CA ASP A 70 1.64 2.40 5.91
C ASP A 70 0.12 2.57 5.80
N VAL A 71 -0.42 3.70 6.29
CA VAL A 71 -1.85 4.06 6.12
C VAL A 71 -2.19 4.26 4.65
N TYR A 72 -1.32 4.93 3.88
CA TYR A 72 -1.48 5.07 2.44
C TYR A 72 -1.52 3.70 1.74
N ALA A 73 -0.54 2.85 2.03
CA ALA A 73 -0.45 1.51 1.46
C ALA A 73 -1.66 0.63 1.83
N LEU A 74 -2.14 0.73 3.08
CA LEU A 74 -3.37 0.07 3.54
C LEU A 74 -4.60 0.55 2.76
N GLY A 75 -4.69 1.84 2.43
CA GLY A 75 -5.77 2.37 1.59
C GLY A 75 -5.85 1.69 0.22
N LEU A 76 -4.70 1.42 -0.39
CA LEU A 76 -4.63 0.67 -1.65
C LEU A 76 -5.06 -0.79 -1.48
N VAL A 77 -4.69 -1.44 -0.38
CA VAL A 77 -5.18 -2.80 -0.06
C VAL A 77 -6.69 -2.81 0.13
N ILE A 78 -7.24 -1.85 0.86
CA ILE A 78 -8.69 -1.74 1.07
C ILE A 78 -9.40 -1.56 -0.28
N TRP A 79 -8.85 -0.73 -1.17
CA TRP A 79 -9.36 -0.61 -2.53
C TRP A 79 -9.32 -1.95 -3.29
N GLU A 80 -8.21 -2.71 -3.21
CA GLU A 80 -8.11 -4.05 -3.83
C GLU A 80 -9.17 -5.02 -3.28
N VAL A 81 -9.55 -4.91 -2.00
CA VAL A 81 -10.62 -5.71 -1.41
C VAL A 81 -12.00 -5.25 -1.88
N LEU A 82 -12.28 -3.95 -1.81
CA LEU A 82 -13.59 -3.38 -2.17
C LEU A 82 -13.93 -3.61 -3.63
N THR A 83 -12.93 -3.58 -4.52
CA THR A 83 -13.11 -3.88 -5.95
C THR A 83 -13.53 -5.33 -6.22
N ARG A 84 -13.47 -6.19 -5.20
CA ARG A 84 -13.83 -7.62 -5.26
C ARG A 84 -14.99 -7.99 -4.35
N CYS A 85 -15.48 -7.05 -3.54
CA CYS A 85 -16.66 -7.27 -2.72
C CYS A 85 -17.92 -7.28 -3.58
N LYS A 86 -18.65 -8.39 -3.53
CA LYS A 86 -20.02 -8.47 -4.02
C LYS A 86 -20.98 -8.07 -2.91
N ASP A 87 -22.03 -7.36 -3.26
CA ASP A 87 -23.14 -7.11 -2.34
C ASP A 87 -23.94 -8.40 -2.10
N SER A 88 -24.93 -8.30 -1.20
CA SER A 88 -25.83 -9.40 -0.84
C SER A 88 -26.65 -9.94 -2.01
N GLU A 89 -26.80 -9.17 -3.09
CA GLU A 89 -27.53 -9.55 -4.31
C GLU A 89 -26.59 -10.18 -5.36
N GLY A 90 -25.29 -10.29 -5.05
CA GLY A 90 -24.29 -10.86 -5.95
C GLY A 90 -23.80 -9.89 -7.03
N SER A 91 -24.27 -8.64 -7.01
CA SER A 91 -23.74 -7.57 -7.85
C SER A 91 -22.39 -7.13 -7.26
N LEU A 92 -21.40 -6.83 -8.10
CA LEU A 92 -20.22 -6.12 -7.57
C LEU A 92 -20.71 -4.83 -6.90
N SER A 93 -20.10 -4.46 -5.78
CA SER A 93 -20.43 -3.21 -5.09
C SER A 93 -20.57 -2.06 -6.10
N PHE A 94 -21.55 -1.18 -5.88
CA PHE A 94 -22.09 -0.15 -6.79
C PHE A 94 -21.06 0.70 -7.57
N PHE A 95 -19.78 0.65 -7.19
CA PHE A 95 -18.65 1.33 -7.82
C PHE A 95 -18.04 0.60 -9.03
N ILE A 96 -18.34 -0.69 -9.27
CA ILE A 96 -17.76 -1.46 -10.39
C ILE A 96 -18.85 -2.27 -11.09
N GLN A 97 -19.68 -1.58 -11.87
CA GLN A 97 -20.88 -2.16 -12.51
C GLN A 97 -20.59 -3.14 -13.67
N GLU A 98 -19.35 -3.32 -14.14
CA GLU A 98 -19.16 -3.98 -15.44
C GLU A 98 -18.00 -4.99 -15.56
N TYR A 99 -17.22 -5.23 -14.50
CA TYR A 99 -16.05 -6.09 -14.61
C TYR A 99 -15.84 -6.90 -13.33
N ASN A 100 -15.61 -8.21 -13.49
CA ASN A 100 -15.13 -9.07 -12.42
C ASN A 100 -13.61 -9.23 -12.63
N PRO A 101 -12.77 -8.26 -12.22
CA PRO A 101 -11.36 -8.30 -12.54
C PRO A 101 -10.71 -9.54 -11.92
N ILE A 102 -9.91 -10.21 -12.73
CA ILE A 102 -8.83 -11.08 -12.27
C ILE A 102 -8.03 -10.30 -11.20
N PHE A 103 -7.46 -10.97 -10.20
CA PHE A 103 -6.69 -10.27 -9.16
C PHE A 103 -5.68 -9.29 -9.78
N GLU A 104 -5.93 -8.00 -9.59
CA GLU A 104 -5.10 -6.91 -10.09
C GLU A 104 -4.62 -6.09 -8.90
N ARG A 105 -3.32 -5.83 -8.86
CA ARG A 105 -2.71 -4.97 -7.84
C ARG A 105 -3.06 -3.51 -8.14
N ALA A 106 -3.04 -2.64 -7.13
CA ALA A 106 -3.23 -1.20 -7.31
C ALA A 106 -2.44 -0.65 -8.51
N TYR A 107 -3.03 0.14 -9.41
CA TYR A 107 -2.36 0.67 -10.62
C TYR A 107 -1.98 -0.38 -11.71
N PHE A 108 -2.47 -1.62 -11.67
CA PHE A 108 -2.11 -2.63 -12.67
C PHE A 108 -2.63 -2.26 -14.06
N LYS A 109 -3.87 -1.77 -14.14
CA LYS A 109 -4.51 -1.34 -15.39
C LYS A 109 -3.75 -0.19 -16.06
N GLU A 110 -3.21 0.73 -15.27
CA GLU A 110 -2.55 1.95 -15.74
C GLU A 110 -1.06 1.72 -16.03
N LEU A 111 -0.37 0.93 -15.20
CA LEU A 111 1.09 0.83 -15.22
C LEU A 111 1.62 -0.58 -15.53
N GLY A 112 0.74 -1.55 -15.78
CA GLY A 112 1.10 -2.94 -16.07
C GLY A 112 1.59 -3.71 -14.85
N SER A 113 2.26 -4.85 -15.08
CA SER A 113 2.65 -5.79 -14.02
C SER A 113 3.84 -5.32 -13.16
N SER A 114 4.83 -4.68 -13.78
CA SER A 114 6.11 -4.32 -13.15
C SER A 114 6.49 -2.85 -13.43
N PRO A 115 5.79 -1.89 -12.81
CA PRO A 115 6.06 -0.48 -13.03
C PRO A 115 7.37 -0.05 -12.40
N THR A 116 8.10 0.85 -13.08
CA THR A 116 9.28 1.47 -12.48
C THR A 116 8.87 2.52 -11.45
N LYS A 117 9.82 2.91 -10.60
CA LYS A 117 9.57 3.96 -9.60
C LYS A 117 9.21 5.29 -10.26
N GLU A 118 9.82 5.62 -11.39
CA GLU A 118 9.55 6.84 -12.15
C GLU A 118 8.12 6.86 -12.69
N MET A 119 7.63 5.71 -13.17
CA MET A 119 6.24 5.58 -13.64
C MET A 119 5.24 5.81 -12.50
N VAL A 120 5.47 5.15 -11.36
CA VAL A 120 4.60 5.31 -10.19
C VAL A 120 4.69 6.73 -9.64
N HIS A 121 5.89 7.31 -9.55
CA HIS A 121 6.10 8.70 -9.15
C HIS A 121 5.28 9.64 -10.03
N TYR A 122 5.44 9.56 -11.36
CA TYR A 122 4.69 10.41 -12.27
C TYR A 122 3.18 10.29 -12.08
N PHE A 123 2.66 9.06 -11.97
CA PHE A 123 1.21 8.85 -11.86
C PHE A 123 0.65 9.28 -10.50
N VAL A 124 1.34 8.96 -9.41
CA VAL A 124 0.88 9.21 -8.03
C VAL A 124 1.12 10.65 -7.60
N VAL A 125 2.27 11.22 -7.95
CA VAL A 125 2.72 12.54 -7.52
C VAL A 125 2.31 13.60 -8.54
N ASN A 126 2.73 13.47 -9.80
CA ASN A 126 2.48 14.51 -10.80
C ASN A 126 1.02 14.52 -11.28
N CYS A 127 0.46 13.36 -11.62
CA CYS A 127 -0.94 13.27 -12.05
C CYS A 127 -1.93 13.28 -10.88
N LYS A 128 -1.46 13.08 -9.64
CA LYS A 128 -2.29 12.91 -8.44
C LYS A 128 -3.35 11.81 -8.58
N SER A 129 -3.07 10.80 -9.40
CA SER A 129 -4.01 9.72 -9.69
C SER A 129 -4.02 8.68 -8.57
N ARG A 130 -5.20 8.13 -8.31
CA ARG A 130 -5.41 6.98 -7.41
C ARG A 130 -6.27 5.95 -8.15
N PRO A 131 -6.14 4.66 -7.81
CA PRO A 131 -6.99 3.62 -8.39
C PRO A 131 -8.47 3.81 -8.02
#